data_AF-A0ABD0PJ61-F1
#
_entry.id   AF-A0ABD0PJ61-F1
#
_cell.length_a   1.000
_cell.length_b   1.000
_cell.length_c   1.000
_cell.angle_alpha   90.00
_cell.angle_beta   90.00
_cell.angle_gamma   90.00
#
_symmetry.space_group_name_H-M   'P 1'
#
loop_
_entity.id
_entity.type
_entity.pdbx_description
1 polymer ?
#
loop_
_entity_poly.entity_id
_entity_poly.type
_entity_poly.pdbx_seq_one_letter_code
_entity_poly.pdbx_strand_id
1 'polypeptide(L)' 'IENDIKLAESNMTDWAAPQPVKKNLNSALDDVYIKPEPLGVVLIIGTWNYPWAMILQPL' A
#
# COMPACT_ATOMS: atom_id res chain seq x y z
N ILE A 1 16.14 4.47 0.27
CA ILE A 1 15.82 4.07 1.66
C ILE A 1 15.30 5.25 2.47
N GLU A 2 16.11 6.22 2.92
CA GLU A 2 15.58 7.33 3.76
C GLU A 2 14.45 8.11 3.10
N ASN A 3 14.59 8.42 1.80
CA ASN A 3 13.54 9.08 1.04
C ASN A 3 12.29 8.19 0.88
N ASP A 4 12.46 6.89 0.71
CA ASP A 4 11.35 5.94 0.56
C ASP A 4 10.58 5.79 1.87
N ILE A 5 11.29 5.77 3.01
CA ILE A 5 10.71 5.76 4.36
C ILE A 5 9.90 7.05 4.58
N LYS A 6 10.49 8.22 4.28
CA LYS A 6 9.79 9.51 4.41
C LYS A 6 8.55 9.59 3.53
N LEU A 7 8.64 9.06 2.31
CA LEU A 7 7.52 9.01 1.36
C LEU A 7 6.42 8.07 1.87
N ALA A 8 6.79 6.89 2.38
CA ALA A 8 5.84 5.96 2.98
C ALA A 8 5.17 6.59 4.20
N GLU A 9 5.93 7.19 5.13
CA GLU A 9 5.40 7.87 6.31
C GLU A 9 4.43 9.01 5.94
N SER A 10 4.78 9.84 4.95
CA SER A 10 3.93 10.97 4.56
C SER A 10 2.64 10.55 3.86
N ASN A 11 2.66 9.45 3.08
CA ASN A 11 1.52 9.01 2.28
C ASN A 11 0.74 7.84 2.88
N MET A 12 1.20 7.26 4.00
CA MET A 12 0.60 6.05 4.60
C MET A 12 -0.89 6.21 4.88
N THR A 13 -1.29 7.36 5.40
CA THR A 13 -2.70 7.67 5.71
C THR A 13 -3.56 7.71 4.45
N ASP A 14 -3.05 8.33 3.38
CA ASP A 14 -3.77 8.47 2.11
C ASP A 14 -3.87 7.13 1.38
N TRP A 15 -2.83 6.29 1.47
CA TRP A 15 -2.83 4.95 0.89
C TRP A 15 -3.74 3.98 1.63
N ALA A 16 -3.90 4.13 2.95
CA ALA A 16 -4.81 3.30 3.75
C ALA A 16 -6.27 3.79 3.70
N ALA A 17 -6.53 5.00 3.22
CA ALA A 17 -7.85 5.58 3.17
C ALA A 17 -8.76 4.86 2.14
N PRO A 18 -10.07 4.72 2.42
CA PRO A 18 -11.03 4.25 1.43
C PRO A 18 -11.08 5.17 0.20
N GLN A 19 -10.92 4.58 -0.98
CA GLN A 19 -10.93 5.30 -2.24
C GLN A 19 -12.29 5.15 -2.93
N PRO A 20 -13.08 6.24 -3.09
CA PRO A 20 -14.38 6.16 -3.75
C PRO A 20 -14.21 5.82 -5.22
N VAL A 21 -15.04 4.90 -5.73
CA VAL A 21 -15.02 4.50 -7.13
C VAL A 21 -16.21 5.05 -7.89
N LYS A 22 -16.08 5.14 -9.23
CA LYS A 22 -17.16 5.64 -10.08
C LYS A 22 -18.40 4.77 -9.92
N LYS A 23 -19.50 5.39 -9.47
CA LYS A 23 -20.80 4.75 -9.32
C LYS A 23 -21.47 4.53 -10.68
N ASN A 24 -22.08 3.37 -10.87
CA ASN A 24 -22.96 3.10 -12.00
C ASN A 24 -24.40 3.46 -11.63
N LEU A 25 -25.30 3.58 -12.61
CA LEU A 25 -26.71 3.95 -12.38
C LEU A 25 -27.40 3.02 -11.36
N ASN A 26 -27.02 1.75 -11.32
CA ASN A 26 -27.58 0.75 -10.40
C ASN A 26 -27.05 0.87 -8.97
N SER A 27 -25.89 1.49 -8.76
CA SER A 27 -25.25 1.68 -7.45
C SER A 27 -25.16 3.16 -7.08
N ALA A 28 -26.00 4.01 -7.69
CA ALA A 28 -25.92 5.46 -7.56
C ALA A 28 -26.28 5.93 -6.14
N LEU A 29 -27.13 5.18 -5.43
CA LEU A 29 -27.55 5.45 -4.06
C LEU A 29 -26.68 4.76 -3.00
N ASP A 30 -25.81 3.83 -3.41
CA ASP A 30 -24.96 3.06 -2.50
C ASP A 30 -23.63 3.79 -2.25
N ASP A 31 -23.01 3.52 -1.10
CA ASP A 31 -21.65 3.94 -0.82
C ASP A 31 -20.65 2.89 -1.38
N VAL A 32 -19.86 3.29 -2.38
CA VAL A 32 -18.98 2.38 -3.12
C VAL A 32 -17.56 2.88 -3.07
N TYR A 33 -16.69 2.13 -2.40
CA TYR A 33 -15.28 2.45 -2.23
C TYR A 33 -14.42 1.18 -2.27
N ILE A 34 -13.14 1.34 -2.56
CA ILE A 34 -12.11 0.32 -2.40
C ILE A 34 -11.32 0.67 -1.16
N LYS A 35 -11.24 -0.25 -0.21
CA LYS A 35 -10.43 -0.11 1.01
C LYS A 35 -9.29 -1.13 0.99
N PRO A 36 -8.03 -0.68 0.97
CA PRO A 36 -6.89 -1.59 1.11
C PRO A 36 -6.85 -2.20 2.51
N GLU A 37 -6.58 -3.50 2.60
CA GLU A 37 -6.47 -4.24 3.86
C GLU A 37 -5.18 -5.08 3.88
N PRO A 38 -4.56 -5.28 5.06
CA PRO A 38 -3.33 -6.05 5.17
C PRO A 38 -3.59 -7.53 4.86
N LEU A 39 -2.70 -8.15 4.08
CA LEU A 39 -2.80 -9.57 3.72
C LEU A 39 -2.42 -10.53 4.87
N GLY A 40 -1.66 -10.04 5.87
CA GLY A 40 -1.16 -10.83 6.99
C GLY A 40 0.36 -10.97 6.99
N VAL A 41 0.86 -12.21 7.04
CA VAL A 41 2.30 -12.50 7.15
C VAL A 41 2.95 -12.51 5.76
N VAL A 42 4.02 -11.73 5.60
CA VAL A 42 4.80 -11.63 4.35
C VAL A 42 6.20 -12.18 4.58
N LEU A 43 6.68 -13.03 3.66
CA LEU A 43 8.05 -13.54 3.64
C LEU A 43 8.87 -12.77 2.59
N ILE A 44 9.98 -12.16 3.01
CA ILE A 44 10.91 -11.44 2.13
C ILE A 44 12.19 -12.27 1.99
N ILE A 45 12.59 -12.59 0.76
CA ILE A 45 13.82 -13.34 0.45
C ILE A 45 14.76 -12.43 -0.33
N GLY A 46 15.82 -11.97 0.32
CA GLY A 46 16.83 -11.09 -0.29
C GLY A 46 17.95 -11.84 -1.00
N THR A 47 18.63 -11.15 -1.93
CA THR A 47 19.84 -11.62 -2.62
C THR A 47 21.11 -11.06 -1.96
N TRP A 48 22.26 -11.69 -2.22
CA TRP A 48 23.53 -11.39 -1.54
C TRP A 48 24.32 -10.21 -2.12
N ASN A 49 23.98 -9.72 -3.32
CA ASN A 49 24.71 -8.65 -3.99
C ASN A 49 24.50 -7.27 -3.35
N TYR A 50 23.29 -7.01 -2.83
CA TYR A 50 22.95 -5.79 -2.07
C TYR A 50 22.01 -6.16 -0.92
N PRO A 51 22.50 -6.89 0.08
CA PRO A 51 21.64 -7.55 1.07
C PRO A 51 20.78 -6.56 1.85
N TRP A 52 21.30 -5.37 2.15
CA TRP A 52 20.56 -4.34 2.87
C TRP A 52 19.45 -3.72 2.04
N ALA A 53 19.74 -3.29 0.81
CA ALA A 53 18.73 -2.67 -0.04
C ALA A 53 17.63 -3.67 -0.42
N MET A 54 18.00 -4.90 -0.78
CA MET A 54 17.05 -5.93 -1.22
C MET A 54 16.13 -6.43 -0.11
N ILE A 55 16.56 -6.39 1.15
CA ILE A 55 15.73 -6.77 2.30
C ILE A 55 14.92 -5.59 2.82
N LEU A 56 15.52 -4.39 2.91
CA LEU A 56 14.88 -3.23 3.56
C LEU A 56 13.96 -2.42 2.65
N GLN A 57 14.14 -2.45 1.33
CA GLN A 57 13.23 -1.74 0.42
C GLN A 57 11.81 -2.33 0.32
N PRO A 58 11.61 -3.67 0.29
CA PRO A 58 10.26 -4.25 0.32
C PRO A 58 9.64 -4.30 1.72
N LEU A 59 10.37 -3.89 2.75
CA LEU A 59 9.90 -3.79 4.14
C LEU A 59 9.29 -2.42 4.40
#